data_AF-A0A349SDJ1-F1
#
_entry.id   AF-A0A349SDJ1-F1
#
_cell.length_a   1.000
_cell.length_b   1.000
_cell.length_c   1.000
_cell.angle_alpha   90.00
_cell.angle_beta   90.00
_cell.angle_gamma   90.00
#
_symmetry.space_group_name_H-M   'P 1'
#
loop_
_entity.id
_entity.type
_entity.pdbx_description
1 polymer ?
#
loop_
_entity_poly.entity_id
_entity_poly.type
_entity_poly.pdbx_seq_one_letter_code
_entity_poly.pdbx_strand_id
1 'polypeptide(L)' 'AALTAYIDNSALGRWREAFGVEGSAPPEAGRIYLLDPLGNLMMSYPLAIDPNDIRKDLARLMRVSRIG' A
#
# COMPACT_ATOMS: atom_id res chain seq x y z
N ALA A 1 -6.08 15.12 10.49
CA ALA A 1 -4.65 15.28 10.19
C ALA A 1 -4.20 14.06 9.40
N ALA A 2 -3.64 14.21 8.21
CA ALA A 2 -3.05 13.09 7.50
C ALA A 2 -1.77 12.70 8.26
N LEU A 3 -1.74 11.50 8.84
CA LEU A 3 -0.55 10.95 9.47
C LEU A 3 0.38 10.50 8.34
N THR A 4 1.27 11.39 7.90
CA THR A 4 2.32 11.03 6.95
C THR A 4 3.28 10.09 7.67
N ALA A 5 3.11 8.79 7.45
CA ALA A 5 4.06 7.80 7.95
C ALA A 5 5.40 8.02 7.22
N TYR A 6 6.44 8.36 7.97
CA TYR A 6 7.80 8.40 7.46
C TYR A 6 8.27 6.97 7.24
N ILE A 7 8.55 6.60 5.99
CA ILE A 7 9.01 5.28 5.62
C ILE A 7 10.53 5.28 5.70
N ASP A 8 11.10 4.37 6.49
CA ASP A 8 12.55 4.18 6.57
C ASP A 8 13.11 3.77 5.19
N ASN A 9 14.23 4.36 4.77
CA ASN A 9 14.86 4.06 3.48
C ASN A 9 15.22 2.57 3.31
N SER A 10 15.46 1.83 4.40
CA SER A 10 15.69 0.39 4.39
C SER A 10 14.44 -0.40 3.95
N ALA A 11 13.23 0.14 4.18
CA ALA A 11 11.99 -0.48 3.72
C ALA A 11 11.79 -0.30 2.21
N LEU A 12 12.26 0.81 1.63
CA LEU A 12 12.13 1.08 0.19
C LEU A 12 12.80 0.01 -0.67
N GLY A 13 13.97 -0.49 -0.26
CA GLY A 13 14.67 -1.56 -0.97
C GLY A 13 13.84 -2.85 -1.04
N ARG A 14 13.28 -3.27 0.11
CA ARG A 14 12.39 -4.45 0.16
C ARG A 14 11.14 -4.27 -0.68
N TRP A 15 10.60 -3.06 -0.76
CA TRP A 15 9.37 -2.80 -1.51
C TRP A 15 9.60 -2.83 -3.03
N ARG A 16 10.74 -2.34 -3.52
CA ARG A 16 11.08 -2.42 -4.95
C ARG A 16 11.09 -3.88 -5.44
N GLU A 17 11.68 -4.76 -4.63
CA GLU A 17 11.73 -6.20 -4.90
C GLU A 17 10.32 -6.84 -4.83
N ALA A 18 9.58 -6.61 -3.74
CA ALA A 18 8.26 -7.20 -3.53
C ALA A 18 7.24 -6.83 -4.62
N PHE A 19 7.40 -5.67 -5.25
CA PHE A 19 6.49 -5.17 -6.27
C PHE A 19 6.94 -5.39 -7.71
N GLY A 20 8.17 -5.86 -7.93
CA GLY A 20 8.73 -5.97 -9.29
C GLY A 20 8.70 -4.65 -10.05
N VAL A 21 8.81 -3.50 -9.36
CA VAL A 21 8.83 -2.19 -10.04
C VAL A 21 10.22 -2.00 -10.64
N GLU A 22 10.37 -2.32 -11.92
CA GLU A 22 11.55 -1.90 -12.69
C GLU A 22 11.47 -0.38 -12.93
N GLY A 23 12.49 0.34 -12.44
CA GLY A 23 12.54 1.81 -12.53
C GLY A 23 12.31 2.51 -11.19
N SER A 24 11.30 3.38 -11.12
CA SER A 24 11.12 4.34 -10.03
C SER A 24 10.60 3.69 -8.75
N ALA A 25 11.14 4.09 -7.59
CA ALA A 25 10.74 3.52 -6.31
C ALA A 25 9.34 4.05 -5.93
N PRO A 26 8.53 3.33 -5.13
CA PRO A 26 7.44 3.98 -4.38
C PRO A 26 8.04 5.21 -3.66
N PRO A 27 7.58 6.47 -3.89
CA PRO A 27 6.27 6.94 -4.37
C PRO A 27 6.22 7.43 -5.84
N GLU A 28 7.33 7.42 -6.54
CA GLU A 28 7.50 7.96 -7.91
C GLU A 28 6.71 7.18 -8.97
N ALA A 29 6.30 5.95 -8.64
CA ALA A 29 5.51 5.08 -9.51
C ALA A 29 4.05 5.53 -9.70
N GLY A 30 3.58 6.58 -9.00
CA GLY A 30 2.22 7.09 -9.15
C GLY A 30 1.15 6.08 -8.73
N ARG A 31 1.35 5.43 -7.58
CA ARG A 31 0.46 4.40 -7.03
C ARG A 31 0.12 4.70 -5.58
N ILE A 32 -1.01 4.17 -5.14
CA ILE A 32 -1.43 4.17 -3.75
C ILE A 32 -0.96 2.86 -3.12
N TYR A 33 -0.36 2.94 -1.95
CA TYR A 33 0.18 1.79 -1.24
C TYR A 33 -0.49 1.67 0.13
N LEU A 34 -0.95 0.47 0.45
CA LEU A 34 -1.51 0.14 1.77
C LEU A 34 -0.49 -0.68 2.54
N LEU A 35 -0.12 -0.19 3.71
CA LEU A 35 0.81 -0.83 4.63
C LEU A 35 0.03 -1.35 5.84
N ASP A 36 0.52 -2.44 6.44
CA ASP A 36 0.08 -2.89 7.75
C ASP A 36 0.71 -2.02 8.86
N PRO A 37 0.25 -2.14 10.13
CA PRO A 37 0.82 -1.38 11.26
C PRO A 37 2.30 -1.66 11.56
N LEU A 38 2.86 -2.77 11.08
CA LEU A 38 4.27 -3.11 11.20
C LEU A 38 5.12 -2.55 10.04
N GLY A 39 4.49 -1.84 9.09
CA GLY A 39 5.14 -1.27 7.93
C GLY A 39 5.40 -2.29 6.81
N ASN A 40 4.82 -3.48 6.89
CA ASN A 40 4.82 -4.38 5.75
C ASN A 40 3.82 -3.90 4.73
N LEU A 41 4.22 -4.03 3.49
CA LEU A 41 3.34 -3.76 2.38
C LEU A 41 2.25 -4.83 2.29
N MET A 42 1.01 -4.41 2.13
CA MET A 42 -0.14 -5.31 2.02
C MET A 42 -0.82 -5.22 0.65
N MET A 43 -1.05 -4.02 0.10
CA MET A 43 -1.72 -3.84 -1.20
C MET A 43 -1.18 -2.63 -1.98
N SER A 44 -1.35 -2.64 -3.32
CA SER A 44 -1.11 -1.45 -4.15
C SER A 44 -2.21 -1.23 -5.18
N TYR A 45 -2.45 0.04 -5.49
CA TYR A 45 -3.47 0.46 -6.44
C TYR A 45 -2.92 1.51 -7.41
N PRO A 46 -3.38 1.56 -8.67
CA PRO A 46 -3.08 2.68 -9.56
C PRO A 46 -3.72 3.97 -9.04
N LEU A 47 -3.12 5.13 -9.31
CA LEU A 47 -3.65 6.43 -8.86
C LEU A 47 -5.09 6.70 -9.33
N ALA A 48 -5.47 6.17 -10.49
CA ALA A 48 -6.76 6.38 -11.14
C ALA A 48 -7.85 5.40 -10.69
N ILE A 49 -7.60 4.54 -9.69
CA ILE A 49 -8.60 3.59 -9.21
C ILE A 49 -9.81 4.32 -8.59
N ASP A 50 -11.01 3.74 -8.74
CA ASP A 50 -12.19 4.22 -8.02
C ASP A 50 -12.01 4.00 -6.50
N PRO A 51 -12.12 5.05 -5.66
CA PRO A 51 -12.03 4.91 -4.21
C PRO A 51 -13.00 3.88 -3.61
N ASN A 52 -14.16 3.65 -4.24
CA ASN A 52 -15.12 2.65 -3.81
C ASN A 52 -14.58 1.23 -3.95
N ASP A 53 -13.72 0.96 -4.92
CA ASP A 53 -13.12 -0.36 -5.09
C ASP A 53 -12.06 -0.62 -4.03
N ILE A 54 -11.24 0.40 -3.67
CA ILE A 54 -10.36 0.33 -2.50
C ILE A 54 -11.17 0.01 -1.24
N ARG A 55 -12.32 0.69 -1.05
CA ARG A 55 -13.20 0.47 0.12
C ARG A 55 -13.74 -0.96 0.16
N LYS A 56 -14.17 -1.52 -0.98
CA LYS A 56 -14.66 -2.91 -1.07
C LYS A 56 -13.58 -3.91 -0.69
N ASP A 57 -12.36 -3.70 -1.18
CA ASP A 57 -11.24 -4.57 -0.87
C ASP A 57 -10.88 -4.51 0.61
N LEU A 58 -10.85 -3.31 1.20
CA LEU A 58 -10.62 -3.15 2.64
C LEU A 58 -11.74 -3.81 3.47
N ALA A 59 -13.00 -3.68 3.05
CA ALA A 59 -14.12 -4.34 3.71
C ALA A 59 -14.01 -5.88 3.64
N ARG A 60 -13.63 -6.41 2.47
CA ARG A 60 -13.37 -7.84 2.29
C ARG A 60 -12.23 -8.31 3.19
N LEU A 61 -11.14 -7.55 3.27
CA LEU A 61 -10.01 -7.84 4.13
C LEU A 61 -10.46 -7.92 5.60
N MET A 62 -11.15 -6.90 6.12
CA MET A 62 -11.63 -6.89 7.51
C MET A 62 -12.54 -8.07 7.83
N ARG A 63 -13.42 -8.44 6.88
CA ARG A 63 -14.29 -9.60 7.02
C ARG A 63 -13.50 -10.91 7.10
N VAL A 64 -12.50 -11.09 6.24
CA VAL A 64 -11.63 -12.29 6.26
C VAL A 64 -10.76 -12.32 7.52
N SER A 65 -10.25 -11.17 7.97
CA SER A 65 -9.48 -11.02 9.21
C SER A 65 -10.32 -11.18 10.48
N ARG A 66 -11.66 -11.25 10.38
CA ARG A 66 -12.61 -11.36 11.50
C ARG A 66 -12.57 -10.16 12.44
N ILE A 67 -12.17 -8.99 11.94
CA ILE A 67 -12.07 -7.72 12.69
C ILE A 67 -13.21 -6.76 12.31
N GLY A 68 -14.24 -7.22 11.59
CA GLY A 68 -15.35 -6.40 11.10
C GLY A 68 -16.73 -6.90 11.48
#